data_AF-A0A1V2H551-F1
#
_entry.id   AF-A0A1V2H551-F1
#
_cell.length_a   1.000
_cell.length_b   1.000
_cell.length_c   1.000
_cell.angle_alpha   90.00
_cell.angle_beta   90.00
_cell.angle_gamma   90.00
#
_symmetry.space_group_name_H-M   'P 1'
#
loop_
_entity.id
_entity.type
_entity.pdbx_description
1 polymer ?
#
loop_
_entity_poly.entity_id
_entity_poly.type
_entity_poly.pdbx_seq_one_letter_code
_entity_poly.pdbx_strand_id
1 'polypeptide(L)'
;MTPRAGLLPRAVLPFLGILALALLLPFSGNDYWALIATRAAIYWILIAGLNLVVGFAGQLAIGYVALLTLGAYTASVLASGTVTPEVPAFLALAAAAGIGAVFGLVVGLPALRLRTFYFAMTTLGFATIVTQVALAWQDVTGGGIGITGPAMPPPFDTAWSFFYLCLGLAAVVTWMTGNIARSRFGRGLIALRDAEVAAEASGISKPALLVSTFLFAGACAGFAGGLFAGLQTYITPDAFTFELSLLFFIAVLIGGRGSILGPMLGTILLTLLPEIAAPLAAWSTFLYAFLLLVIVLAMPGGIASLLDFAGRRPLPAHRAILPRAAALEALLPARPEAAPLNLAGIELRFGGVRAIDGVDLEVRPGQVHGLIGPNGSGKTTTLNVICGYYEPQQGRMALGAAPLPAGMPQKRAGLGIARTFQTPRIIGEATVLQNVMVGGSIQGSSSFFATLLALPRPRAEEKTIEAQARLALAAVGLEGLAEARADRLQHSELRFVEIARALMLRPAFLLLDEPAAGLSAEEIRRLGALIQAVARQGTGVLLVEHHADLIFDICDHVTVLNLGRVLASGTPADIRSHKEVVSAYLGA
;
A
#
# COMPACT_ATOMS: atom_id res chain seq x y z
N MET A 1 -5.42 -10.91 -30.99
CA MET A 1 -5.41 -12.30 -30.49
C MET A 1 -6.44 -12.43 -29.39
N THR A 2 -7.45 -13.27 -29.61
CA THR A 2 -8.59 -13.52 -28.70
C THR A 2 -8.14 -14.05 -27.34
N PRO A 3 -8.64 -13.53 -26.20
CA PRO A 3 -8.28 -14.07 -24.90
C PRO A 3 -8.99 -15.43 -24.70
N ARG A 4 -8.21 -16.49 -24.47
CA ARG A 4 -8.73 -17.80 -24.07
C ARG A 4 -9.48 -17.67 -22.75
N ALA A 5 -10.80 -17.77 -22.82
CA ALA A 5 -11.64 -18.13 -21.68
C ALA A 5 -11.37 -19.61 -21.32
N GLY A 6 -11.27 -19.93 -20.03
CA GLY A 6 -11.46 -21.31 -19.55
C GLY A 6 -10.33 -22.00 -18.78
N LEU A 7 -9.31 -21.30 -18.27
CA LEU A 7 -8.38 -21.90 -17.30
C LEU A 7 -8.39 -21.08 -16.02
N LEU A 8 -8.86 -21.69 -14.92
CA LEU A 8 -8.66 -21.17 -13.57
C LEU A 8 -7.19 -20.71 -13.43
N PRO A 9 -6.91 -19.55 -12.82
CA PRO A 9 -5.53 -19.08 -12.67
C PRO A 9 -4.70 -20.21 -12.04
N ARG A 10 -3.53 -20.54 -12.59
CA ARG A 10 -2.65 -21.61 -12.06
C ARG A 10 -2.34 -21.43 -10.55
N ALA A 11 -2.50 -20.22 -10.02
CA ALA A 11 -2.44 -19.90 -8.60
C ALA A 11 -3.55 -20.53 -7.73
N VAL A 12 -4.65 -21.00 -8.32
CA VAL A 12 -5.81 -21.63 -7.63
C VAL A 12 -5.66 -23.16 -7.54
N LEU A 13 -4.76 -23.77 -8.30
CA LEU A 13 -4.51 -25.22 -8.24
C LEU A 13 -4.10 -25.73 -6.84
N PRO A 14 -3.13 -25.11 -6.12
CA PRO A 14 -2.79 -25.53 -4.76
C PRO A 14 -3.95 -25.32 -3.77
N PHE A 15 -4.84 -24.36 -4.04
CA PHE A 15 -6.03 -24.09 -3.23
C PHE A 15 -7.06 -25.22 -3.36
N LEU A 16 -7.29 -25.75 -4.55
CA LEU A 16 -8.17 -26.91 -4.74
C LEU A 16 -7.61 -28.16 -4.05
N GLY A 17 -6.29 -28.33 -4.03
CA GLY A 17 -5.64 -29.43 -3.31
C GLY A 17 -5.81 -29.35 -1.79
N ILE A 18 -5.58 -28.18 -1.19
CA ILE A 18 -5.74 -27.98 0.26
C ILE A 18 -7.22 -28.04 0.67
N LEU A 19 -8.11 -27.47 -0.13
CA LEU A 19 -9.55 -27.54 0.11
C LEU A 19 -10.07 -28.98 -0.02
N ALA A 20 -9.58 -29.74 -1.01
CA ALA A 20 -9.90 -31.16 -1.15
C ALA A 20 -9.38 -31.98 0.04
N LEU A 21 -8.16 -31.70 0.53
CA LEU A 21 -7.61 -32.36 1.71
C LEU A 21 -8.40 -32.02 2.97
N ALA A 22 -8.81 -30.75 3.14
CA ALA A 22 -9.66 -30.32 4.25
C ALA A 22 -11.04 -30.99 4.24
N LEU A 23 -11.60 -31.24 3.05
CA LEU A 23 -12.85 -31.99 2.87
C LEU A 23 -12.69 -33.48 3.20
N LEU A 24 -11.47 -34.02 3.19
CA LEU A 24 -11.17 -35.43 3.52
C LEU A 24 -10.85 -35.67 5.01
N LEU A 25 -10.58 -34.62 5.80
CA LEU A 25 -10.31 -34.73 7.24
C LEU A 25 -11.39 -35.46 8.07
N PRO A 26 -12.71 -35.31 7.81
CA PRO A 26 -13.74 -35.99 8.61
C PRO A 26 -13.72 -37.51 8.51
N PHE A 27 -13.13 -38.07 7.44
CA PHE A 27 -12.97 -39.52 7.32
C PHE A 27 -11.98 -40.10 8.33
N SER A 28 -11.26 -39.25 9.08
CA SER A 28 -10.46 -39.67 10.23
C SER A 28 -11.29 -40.05 11.47
N GLY A 29 -12.55 -39.62 11.55
CA GLY A 29 -13.47 -39.96 12.65
C GLY A 29 -13.07 -39.44 14.03
N ASN A 30 -12.11 -38.50 14.12
CA ASN A 30 -11.53 -38.06 15.39
C ASN A 30 -11.77 -36.56 15.63
N ASP A 31 -12.55 -36.24 16.66
CA ASP A 31 -12.93 -34.88 17.05
C ASP A 31 -11.74 -34.01 17.47
N TYR A 32 -10.62 -34.62 17.90
CA TYR A 32 -9.39 -33.89 18.18
C TYR A 32 -8.85 -33.15 16.95
N TRP A 33 -8.87 -33.80 15.78
CA TRP A 33 -8.46 -33.17 14.53
C TRP A 33 -9.47 -32.12 14.07
N ALA A 34 -10.76 -32.31 14.33
CA ALA A 34 -11.78 -31.30 14.09
C ALA A 34 -11.51 -30.03 14.91
N LEU A 35 -11.12 -30.17 16.18
CA LEU A 35 -10.80 -29.04 17.06
C LEU A 35 -9.56 -28.27 16.59
N ILE A 36 -8.48 -28.96 16.22
CA ILE A 36 -7.26 -28.33 15.69
C ILE A 36 -7.57 -27.62 14.37
N ALA A 37 -8.28 -28.27 13.45
CA ALA A 37 -8.61 -27.71 12.15
C ALA A 37 -9.55 -26.50 12.28
N THR A 38 -10.51 -26.53 13.21
CA THR A 38 -11.39 -25.40 13.51
C THR A 38 -10.61 -24.22 14.06
N ARG A 39 -9.70 -24.46 15.02
CA ARG A 39 -8.81 -23.41 15.54
C ARG A 39 -7.97 -22.78 14.44
N ALA A 40 -7.39 -23.59 13.55
CA ALA A 40 -6.62 -23.09 12.42
C ALA A 40 -7.46 -22.23 11.47
N ALA A 41 -8.72 -22.61 11.21
CA ALA A 41 -9.66 -21.84 10.38
C ALA A 41 -10.03 -20.50 11.03
N ILE A 42 -10.27 -20.47 12.35
CA ILE A 42 -10.55 -19.24 13.11
C ILE A 42 -9.35 -18.29 13.08
N TYR A 43 -8.15 -18.81 13.33
CA TYR A 43 -6.92 -18.01 13.24
C TYR A 43 -6.68 -17.50 11.82
N TRP A 44 -7.04 -18.29 10.80
CA TRP A 44 -6.92 -17.87 9.40
C TRP A 44 -7.79 -16.65 9.11
N ILE A 45 -9.04 -16.60 9.61
CA ILE A 45 -9.91 -15.41 9.47
C ILE A 45 -9.22 -14.17 10.03
N LEU A 46 -8.68 -14.24 11.24
CA LEU A 46 -7.99 -13.10 11.87
C LEU A 46 -6.75 -12.70 11.07
N ILE A 47 -5.90 -13.67 10.72
CA ILE A 47 -4.62 -13.44 10.06
C ILE A 47 -4.83 -12.92 8.63
N ALA A 48 -5.90 -13.31 7.95
CA ALA A 48 -6.26 -12.77 6.64
C ALA A 48 -6.52 -11.25 6.70
N GLY A 49 -7.26 -10.78 7.72
CA GLY A 49 -7.44 -9.36 7.99
C GLY A 49 -6.14 -8.67 8.40
N LEU A 50 -5.41 -9.25 9.36
CA LEU A 50 -4.13 -8.74 9.87
C LEU A 50 -3.07 -8.61 8.77
N ASN A 51 -3.06 -9.51 7.78
CA ASN A 51 -2.11 -9.47 6.67
C ASN A 51 -2.29 -8.22 5.79
N LEU A 52 -3.48 -7.62 5.70
CA LEU A 52 -3.63 -6.32 5.04
C LEU A 52 -2.90 -5.20 5.78
N VAL A 53 -2.90 -5.24 7.12
CA VAL A 53 -2.21 -4.26 7.98
C VAL A 53 -0.70 -4.52 8.00
N VAL A 54 -0.29 -5.75 8.30
CA VAL A 54 1.12 -6.11 8.50
C VAL A 54 1.81 -6.40 7.17
N GLY A 55 1.22 -7.25 6.34
CA GLY A 55 1.82 -7.71 5.09
C GLY A 55 1.78 -6.66 3.99
N PHE A 56 0.60 -6.09 3.71
CA PHE A 56 0.43 -5.10 2.64
C PHE A 56 0.82 -3.69 3.08
N ALA A 57 0.33 -3.20 4.23
CA ALA A 57 0.61 -1.83 4.68
C ALA A 57 1.94 -1.66 5.43
N GLY A 58 2.60 -2.77 5.82
CA GLY A 58 3.88 -2.75 6.54
C GLY A 58 3.82 -2.29 7.99
N GLN A 59 2.63 -2.22 8.59
CA GLN A 59 2.47 -1.77 9.97
C GLN A 59 2.75 -2.92 10.93
N LEU A 60 3.67 -2.75 11.89
CA LEU A 60 3.95 -3.78 12.89
C LEU A 60 2.88 -3.80 13.99
N ALA A 61 1.74 -4.45 13.70
CA ALA A 61 0.63 -4.60 14.64
C ALA A 61 0.79 -5.87 15.49
N ILE A 62 1.66 -5.84 16.50
CA ILE A 62 2.00 -7.03 17.31
C ILE A 62 0.90 -7.38 18.30
N GLY A 63 0.21 -6.40 18.91
CA GLY A 63 -0.83 -6.62 19.93
C GLY A 63 -2.23 -6.93 19.39
N TYR A 64 -2.36 -7.59 18.24
CA TYR A 64 -3.65 -7.85 17.61
C TYR A 64 -4.51 -8.89 18.36
N VAL A 65 -3.93 -9.67 19.30
CA VAL A 65 -4.69 -10.55 20.20
C VAL A 65 -5.76 -9.78 20.99
N ALA A 66 -5.54 -8.50 21.27
CA ALA A 66 -6.51 -7.63 21.94
C ALA A 66 -7.88 -7.60 21.25
N LEU A 67 -7.88 -7.58 19.92
CA LEU A 67 -9.11 -7.54 19.13
C LEU A 67 -9.81 -8.92 19.11
N LEU A 68 -9.03 -10.00 19.16
CA LEU A 68 -9.55 -11.34 19.39
C LEU A 68 -10.22 -11.43 20.77
N THR A 69 -9.57 -10.92 21.82
CA THR A 69 -10.09 -10.87 23.19
C THR A 69 -11.40 -10.09 23.26
N LEU A 70 -11.43 -8.87 22.71
CA LEU A 70 -12.65 -8.05 22.67
C LEU A 70 -13.79 -8.77 21.94
N GLY A 71 -13.50 -9.41 20.81
CA GLY A 71 -14.49 -10.19 20.06
C GLY A 71 -15.04 -11.38 20.84
N ALA A 72 -14.15 -12.13 21.50
CA ALA A 72 -14.51 -13.27 22.32
C ALA A 72 -15.43 -12.87 23.48
N TYR A 73 -15.03 -11.87 24.27
CA TYR A 73 -15.86 -11.38 25.38
C TYR A 73 -17.15 -10.73 24.90
N THR A 74 -17.13 -9.97 23.79
CA THR A 74 -18.37 -9.39 23.25
C THR A 74 -19.38 -10.48 22.88
N ALA A 75 -18.94 -11.52 22.17
CA ALA A 75 -19.83 -12.61 21.78
C ALA A 75 -20.33 -13.40 22.99
N SER A 76 -19.44 -13.73 23.94
CA SER A 76 -19.79 -14.47 25.15
C SER A 76 -20.77 -13.71 26.03
N VAL A 77 -20.53 -12.44 26.33
CA VAL A 77 -21.40 -11.61 27.21
C VAL A 77 -22.80 -11.46 26.63
N LEU A 78 -22.91 -11.30 25.31
CA LEU A 78 -24.20 -11.18 24.64
C LEU A 78 -24.94 -12.52 24.58
N ALA A 79 -24.22 -13.63 24.36
CA ALA A 79 -24.82 -14.95 24.27
C ALA A 79 -25.19 -15.55 25.62
N SER A 80 -24.42 -15.27 26.68
CA SER A 80 -24.66 -15.76 28.05
C SER A 80 -25.79 -15.02 28.78
N GLY A 81 -26.23 -13.89 28.25
CA GLY A 81 -27.27 -13.08 28.86
C GLY A 81 -26.84 -12.34 30.14
N THR A 82 -25.53 -12.17 30.37
CA THR A 82 -25.00 -11.65 31.65
C THR A 82 -25.32 -10.16 31.85
N VAL A 83 -25.32 -9.37 30.78
CA VAL A 83 -25.54 -7.91 30.82
C VAL A 83 -26.80 -7.50 30.06
N THR A 84 -27.13 -8.21 28.99
CA THR A 84 -28.32 -7.99 28.16
C THR A 84 -29.11 -9.29 28.09
N PRO A 85 -30.39 -9.28 27.65
CA PRO A 85 -31.08 -10.53 27.31
C PRO A 85 -30.24 -11.36 26.33
N GLU A 86 -30.38 -12.68 26.41
CA GLU A 86 -29.64 -13.62 25.56
C GLU A 86 -29.81 -13.29 24.07
N VAL A 87 -28.69 -13.03 23.41
CA VAL A 87 -28.63 -12.69 21.99
C VAL A 87 -28.26 -13.95 21.20
N PRO A 88 -28.95 -14.25 20.08
CA PRO A 88 -28.59 -15.39 19.23
C PRO A 88 -27.12 -15.34 18.79
N ALA A 89 -26.47 -16.51 18.75
CA ALA A 89 -25.02 -16.62 18.51
C ALA A 89 -24.54 -15.84 17.28
N PHE A 90 -25.24 -15.92 16.14
CA PHE A 90 -24.84 -15.19 14.92
C PHE A 90 -24.93 -13.67 15.07
N LEU A 91 -25.91 -13.16 15.82
CA LEU A 91 -26.04 -11.73 16.09
C LEU A 91 -24.97 -11.27 17.09
N ALA A 92 -24.64 -12.10 18.07
CA ALA A 92 -23.50 -11.88 18.98
C ALA A 92 -22.16 -11.84 18.22
N LEU A 93 -21.95 -12.74 17.24
CA LEU A 93 -20.79 -12.71 16.34
C LEU A 93 -20.74 -11.44 15.48
N ALA A 94 -21.89 -10.98 14.96
CA ALA A 94 -21.96 -9.74 14.20
C ALA A 94 -21.63 -8.51 15.06
N ALA A 95 -22.11 -8.49 16.31
CA ALA A 95 -21.75 -7.47 17.28
C ALA A 95 -20.25 -7.52 17.62
N ALA A 96 -19.67 -8.71 17.81
CA ALA A 96 -18.24 -8.90 18.01
C ALA A 96 -17.40 -8.37 16.83
N ALA A 97 -17.85 -8.57 15.59
CA ALA A 97 -17.25 -7.96 14.42
C ALA A 97 -17.35 -6.42 14.44
N GLY A 98 -18.50 -5.87 14.83
CA GLY A 98 -18.71 -4.43 14.97
C GLY A 98 -17.79 -3.78 16.01
N ILE A 99 -17.71 -4.37 17.20
CA ILE A 99 -16.79 -3.93 18.26
C ILE A 99 -15.34 -4.06 17.81
N GLY A 100 -14.98 -5.20 17.19
CA GLY A 100 -13.67 -5.39 16.60
C GLY A 100 -13.31 -4.32 15.57
N ALA A 101 -14.26 -3.88 14.74
CA ALA A 101 -14.06 -2.82 13.75
C ALA A 101 -13.78 -1.46 14.40
N VAL A 102 -14.55 -1.11 15.43
CA VAL A 102 -14.39 0.15 16.19
C VAL A 102 -13.04 0.17 16.90
N PHE A 103 -12.70 -0.88 17.64
CA PHE A 103 -11.42 -0.94 18.34
C PHE A 103 -10.23 -1.16 17.40
N GLY A 104 -10.44 -1.80 16.25
CA GLY A 104 -9.45 -1.84 15.17
C GLY A 104 -9.06 -0.45 14.70
N LEU A 105 -10.03 0.46 14.58
CA LEU A 105 -9.77 1.87 14.29
C LEU A 105 -9.05 2.58 15.43
N VAL A 106 -9.46 2.37 16.69
CA VAL A 106 -8.77 2.94 17.88
C VAL A 106 -7.29 2.54 17.89
N VAL A 107 -6.99 1.26 17.66
CA VAL A 107 -5.63 0.75 17.54
C VAL A 107 -4.92 1.32 16.32
N GLY A 108 -5.62 1.54 15.20
CA GLY A 108 -5.06 2.07 13.96
C GLY A 108 -4.75 3.57 13.96
N LEU A 109 -5.41 4.39 14.81
CA LEU A 109 -5.20 5.84 14.86
C LEU A 109 -3.74 6.24 15.14
N PRO A 110 -3.03 5.64 16.11
CA PRO A 110 -1.60 5.85 16.30
C PRO A 110 -0.74 5.55 15.07
N ALA A 111 -1.14 4.59 14.21
CA ALA A 111 -0.40 4.23 12.99
C ALA A 111 -0.32 5.39 11.97
N LEU A 112 -1.21 6.38 12.09
CA LEU A 112 -1.22 7.55 11.21
C LEU A 112 -0.05 8.51 11.50
N ARG A 113 0.51 8.46 12.72
CA ARG A 113 1.56 9.41 13.19
C ARG A 113 2.86 8.71 13.60
N LEU A 114 2.77 7.50 14.14
CA LEU A 114 3.91 6.79 14.70
C LEU A 114 4.63 5.97 13.62
N ARG A 115 5.97 5.92 13.72
CA ARG A 115 6.80 5.05 12.89
C ARG A 115 6.91 3.67 13.55
N THR A 116 6.63 2.63 12.76
CA THR A 116 6.95 1.20 12.93
C THR A 116 7.07 0.69 14.38
N PHE A 117 8.21 0.90 15.05
CA PHE A 117 8.45 0.39 16.42
C PHE A 117 7.54 1.00 17.48
N TYR A 118 7.28 2.30 17.41
CA TYR A 118 6.39 2.97 18.36
C TYR A 118 4.96 2.46 18.20
N PHE A 119 4.54 2.21 16.97
CA PHE A 119 3.23 1.61 16.70
C PHE A 119 3.11 0.21 17.31
N ALA A 120 4.13 -0.64 17.14
CA ALA A 120 4.15 -1.96 17.76
C ALA A 120 4.00 -1.91 19.30
N MET A 121 4.75 -1.03 19.96
CA MET A 121 4.65 -0.82 21.41
C MET A 121 3.26 -0.34 21.84
N THR A 122 2.64 0.56 21.08
CA THR A 122 1.26 1.01 21.35
C THR A 122 0.26 -0.13 21.22
N THR A 123 0.37 -0.97 20.19
CA THR A 123 -0.53 -2.14 20.04
C THR A 123 -0.35 -3.14 21.17
N LEU A 124 0.88 -3.35 21.65
CA LEU A 124 1.16 -4.23 22.79
C LEU A 124 0.57 -3.67 24.08
N GLY A 125 0.76 -2.38 24.35
CA GLY A 125 0.14 -1.72 25.50
C GLY A 125 -1.39 -1.81 25.47
N PHE A 126 -1.99 -1.67 24.28
CA PHE A 126 -3.43 -1.87 24.10
C PHE A 126 -3.87 -3.31 24.43
N ALA A 127 -3.11 -4.32 23.99
CA ALA A 127 -3.38 -5.72 24.35
C ALA A 127 -3.34 -5.93 25.86
N THR A 128 -2.33 -5.39 26.55
CA THR A 128 -2.26 -5.46 28.02
C THR A 128 -3.44 -4.76 28.68
N ILE A 129 -3.85 -3.58 28.19
CA ILE A 129 -5.03 -2.87 28.73
C ILE A 129 -6.28 -3.74 28.60
N VAL A 130 -6.53 -4.32 27.42
CA VAL A 130 -7.71 -5.15 27.17
C VAL A 130 -7.73 -6.38 28.07
N THR A 131 -6.60 -7.09 28.23
CA THR A 131 -6.54 -8.29 29.08
C THR A 131 -6.70 -7.96 30.56
N GLN A 132 -6.10 -6.86 31.03
CA GLN A 132 -6.25 -6.42 32.43
C GLN A 132 -7.66 -5.92 32.72
N VAL A 133 -8.32 -5.21 31.79
CA VAL A 133 -9.73 -4.84 31.93
C VAL A 133 -10.61 -6.08 31.94
N ALA A 134 -10.37 -7.05 31.06
CA ALA A 134 -11.13 -8.30 31.06
C ALA A 134 -10.95 -9.09 32.35
N LEU A 135 -9.78 -9.03 32.98
CA LEU A 135 -9.53 -9.67 34.27
C LEU A 135 -10.20 -8.94 35.45
N ALA A 136 -10.17 -7.61 35.44
CA ALA A 136 -10.69 -6.78 36.52
C ALA A 136 -12.22 -6.65 36.51
N TRP A 137 -12.87 -6.70 35.34
CA TRP A 137 -14.30 -6.42 35.18
C TRP A 137 -15.20 -7.63 35.44
N GLN A 138 -15.15 -8.14 36.67
CA GLN A 138 -15.80 -9.40 37.08
C GLN A 138 -17.30 -9.47 36.76
N ASP A 139 -18.05 -8.39 36.95
CA ASP A 139 -19.50 -8.36 36.72
C ASP A 139 -19.91 -8.61 35.26
N VAL A 140 -19.01 -8.35 34.31
CA VAL A 140 -19.28 -8.48 32.88
C VAL A 140 -18.56 -9.67 32.29
N THR A 141 -17.27 -9.85 32.58
CA THR A 141 -16.43 -10.87 31.94
C THR A 141 -16.30 -12.15 32.76
N GLY A 142 -16.78 -12.16 34.01
CA GLY A 142 -16.48 -13.21 34.99
C GLY A 142 -15.05 -13.15 35.54
N GLY A 143 -14.23 -12.17 35.12
CA GLY A 143 -12.85 -12.01 35.55
C GLY A 143 -12.03 -13.30 35.37
N GLY A 144 -11.33 -13.73 36.42
CA GLY A 144 -10.55 -14.98 36.40
C GLY A 144 -11.39 -16.26 36.39
N ILE A 145 -12.69 -16.20 36.70
CA ILE A 145 -13.61 -17.36 36.64
C ILE A 145 -13.99 -17.65 35.18
N GLY A 146 -14.00 -16.60 34.35
CA GLY A 146 -14.35 -16.69 32.94
C GLY A 146 -15.85 -16.72 32.68
N ILE A 147 -16.19 -16.79 31.40
CA ILE A 147 -17.58 -16.75 30.91
C ILE A 147 -17.78 -17.78 29.80
N THR A 148 -19.00 -18.31 29.72
CA THR A 148 -19.38 -19.29 28.71
C THR A 148 -19.38 -18.69 27.31
N GLY A 149 -18.85 -19.42 26.34
CA GLY A 149 -18.86 -19.04 24.93
C GLY A 149 -20.25 -19.19 24.28
N PRO A 150 -20.48 -18.54 23.13
CA PRO A 150 -21.71 -18.69 22.37
C PRO A 150 -21.87 -20.13 21.84
N ALA A 151 -22.98 -20.79 22.18
CA ALA A 151 -23.35 -22.07 21.60
C ALA A 151 -23.90 -21.88 20.18
N MET A 152 -23.30 -22.55 19.19
CA MET A 152 -23.77 -22.46 17.81
C MET A 152 -25.07 -23.25 17.63
N PRO A 153 -26.10 -22.69 16.98
CA PRO A 153 -27.34 -23.40 16.75
C PRO A 153 -27.18 -24.47 15.66
N PRO A 154 -28.05 -25.50 15.64
CA PRO A 154 -28.11 -26.45 14.54
C PRO A 154 -28.28 -25.72 13.18
N PRO A 155 -27.61 -26.17 12.11
CA PRO A 155 -26.85 -27.43 11.98
C PRO A 155 -25.36 -27.31 12.36
N PHE A 156 -24.92 -26.25 13.06
CA PHE A 156 -23.50 -25.95 13.31
C PHE A 156 -23.02 -26.30 14.72
N ASP A 157 -23.78 -27.12 15.43
CA ASP A 157 -23.61 -27.50 16.84
C ASP A 157 -22.63 -28.67 17.06
N THR A 158 -22.27 -29.42 16.01
CA THR A 158 -21.28 -30.51 16.08
C THR A 158 -19.86 -30.02 15.74
N ALA A 159 -18.83 -30.75 16.19
CA ALA A 159 -17.43 -30.40 15.93
C ALA A 159 -17.11 -30.24 14.43
N TRP A 160 -17.58 -31.17 13.60
CA TRP A 160 -17.34 -31.13 12.14
C TRP A 160 -18.20 -30.10 11.42
N SER A 161 -19.47 -29.91 11.83
CA SER A 161 -20.30 -28.85 11.24
C SER A 161 -19.77 -27.46 11.56
N PHE A 162 -19.27 -27.26 12.78
CA PHE A 162 -18.65 -26.00 13.18
C PHE A 162 -17.33 -25.76 12.46
N PHE A 163 -16.52 -26.81 12.25
CA PHE A 163 -15.34 -26.75 11.39
C PHE A 163 -15.69 -26.25 9.98
N TYR A 164 -16.71 -26.83 9.34
CA TYR A 164 -17.10 -26.43 7.98
C TYR A 164 -17.63 -24.99 7.90
N LEU A 165 -18.35 -24.53 8.93
CA LEU A 165 -18.74 -23.13 9.05
C LEU A 165 -17.50 -22.22 9.08
N CYS A 166 -16.55 -22.52 9.97
CA CYS A 166 -15.31 -21.75 10.10
C CYS A 166 -14.47 -21.78 8.82
N LEU A 167 -14.35 -22.93 8.16
CA LEU A 167 -13.63 -23.08 6.90
C LEU A 167 -14.28 -22.26 5.77
N GLY A 168 -15.61 -22.32 5.65
CA GLY A 168 -16.37 -21.52 4.68
C GLY A 168 -16.19 -20.02 4.91
N LEU A 169 -16.24 -19.57 6.17
CA LEU A 169 -16.00 -18.18 6.54
C LEU A 169 -14.56 -17.74 6.26
N ALA A 170 -13.56 -18.59 6.55
CA ALA A 170 -12.16 -18.32 6.22
C ALA A 170 -11.94 -18.19 4.71
N ALA A 171 -12.60 -19.03 3.90
CA ALA A 171 -12.56 -18.91 2.45
C ALA A 171 -13.22 -17.62 1.95
N VAL A 172 -14.36 -17.21 2.52
CA VAL A 172 -15.02 -15.93 2.20
C VAL A 172 -14.13 -14.74 2.56
N VAL A 173 -13.52 -14.71 3.74
CA VAL A 173 -12.60 -13.64 4.16
C VAL A 173 -11.34 -13.61 3.30
N THR A 174 -10.83 -14.78 2.89
CA THR A 174 -9.71 -14.87 1.93
C THR A 174 -10.09 -14.34 0.56
N TRP A 175 -11.30 -14.63 0.09
CA TRP A 175 -11.83 -14.06 -1.14
C TRP A 175 -11.95 -12.53 -1.05
N MET A 176 -12.49 -12.01 0.05
CA MET A 176 -12.63 -10.56 0.31
C MET A 176 -11.27 -9.84 0.37
N THR A 177 -10.32 -10.36 1.14
CA THR A 177 -8.95 -9.84 1.22
C THR A 177 -8.21 -9.95 -0.12
N GLY A 178 -8.42 -11.05 -0.85
CA GLY A 178 -7.89 -11.25 -2.20
C GLY A 178 -8.46 -10.28 -3.24
N ASN A 179 -9.70 -9.80 -3.06
CA ASN A 179 -10.27 -8.76 -3.90
C ASN A 179 -9.63 -7.39 -3.61
N ILE A 180 -9.42 -7.06 -2.34
CA ILE A 180 -8.70 -5.83 -1.93
C ILE A 180 -7.27 -5.86 -2.45
N ALA A 181 -6.55 -6.96 -2.21
CA ALA A 181 -5.14 -7.13 -2.58
C ALA A 181 -4.87 -6.92 -4.08
N ARG A 182 -5.78 -7.39 -4.95
CA ARG A 182 -5.66 -7.25 -6.41
C ARG A 182 -6.12 -5.89 -6.95
N SER A 183 -6.79 -5.09 -6.13
CA SER A 183 -7.32 -3.79 -6.52
C SER A 183 -6.33 -2.66 -6.29
N ARG A 184 -6.74 -1.44 -6.67
CA ARG A 184 -6.04 -0.19 -6.30
C ARG A 184 -5.76 -0.05 -4.80
N PHE A 185 -6.61 -0.60 -3.92
CA PHE A 185 -6.42 -0.49 -2.47
C PHE A 185 -5.21 -1.32 -2.03
N GLY A 186 -5.09 -2.57 -2.51
CA GLY A 186 -3.93 -3.42 -2.25
C GLY A 186 -2.63 -2.83 -2.80
N ARG A 187 -2.66 -2.33 -4.04
CA ARG A 187 -1.50 -1.60 -4.61
C ARG A 187 -1.14 -0.36 -3.81
N GLY A 188 -2.14 0.40 -3.36
CA GLY A 188 -1.94 1.58 -2.53
C GLY A 188 -1.31 1.25 -1.17
N LEU A 189 -1.69 0.14 -0.54
CA LEU A 189 -1.11 -0.31 0.73
C LEU A 189 0.37 -0.65 0.55
N ILE A 190 0.71 -1.40 -0.51
CA ILE A 190 2.10 -1.74 -0.83
C ILE A 190 2.90 -0.47 -1.18
N ALA A 191 2.29 0.45 -1.93
CA ALA A 191 2.93 1.73 -2.26
C ALA A 191 3.21 2.57 -1.01
N LEU A 192 2.30 2.62 -0.04
CA LEU A 192 2.54 3.28 1.25
C LEU A 192 3.67 2.63 2.06
N ARG A 193 3.77 1.29 2.00
CA ARG A 193 4.81 0.53 2.68
C ARG A 193 6.20 0.79 2.09
N ASP A 194 6.34 0.67 0.77
CA ASP A 194 7.65 0.64 0.11
C ASP A 194 8.09 2.02 -0.44
N ALA A 195 7.13 2.89 -0.76
CA ALA A 195 7.37 4.16 -1.45
C ALA A 195 6.37 5.25 -1.03
N GLU A 196 6.23 5.51 0.29
CA GLU A 196 5.22 6.42 0.87
C GLU A 196 5.09 7.76 0.15
N VAL A 197 6.22 8.44 -0.08
CA VAL A 197 6.23 9.75 -0.75
C VAL A 197 5.65 9.67 -2.16
N ALA A 198 5.98 8.63 -2.94
CA ALA A 198 5.44 8.46 -4.29
C ALA A 198 3.96 8.07 -4.30
N ALA A 199 3.50 7.32 -3.29
CA ALA A 199 2.08 7.02 -3.12
C ALA A 199 1.27 8.31 -2.89
N GLU A 200 1.75 9.19 -2.01
CA GLU A 200 1.09 10.46 -1.71
C GLU A 200 1.09 11.43 -2.90
N ALA A 201 2.22 11.53 -3.63
CA ALA A 201 2.31 12.29 -4.87
C ALA A 201 1.40 11.74 -5.99
N SER A 202 1.03 10.45 -5.91
CA SER A 202 0.06 9.82 -6.80
C SER A 202 -1.39 10.00 -6.33
N GLY A 203 -1.63 10.77 -5.27
CA GLY A 203 -2.96 11.07 -4.76
C GLY A 203 -3.52 10.04 -3.76
N ILE A 204 -2.70 9.09 -3.30
CA ILE A 204 -3.14 8.10 -2.30
C ILE A 204 -3.18 8.74 -0.92
N SER A 205 -4.37 8.80 -0.33
CA SER A 205 -4.56 9.24 1.05
C SER A 205 -4.19 8.14 2.05
N LYS A 206 -3.03 8.29 2.71
CA LYS A 206 -2.59 7.42 3.80
C LYS A 206 -3.65 7.26 4.90
N PRO A 207 -4.26 8.33 5.44
CA PRO A 207 -5.29 8.18 6.47
C PRO A 207 -6.50 7.38 6.01
N ALA A 208 -7.06 7.68 4.84
CA ALA A 208 -8.27 6.99 4.35
C ALA A 208 -8.00 5.50 4.10
N LEU A 209 -6.83 5.17 3.55
CA LEU A 209 -6.47 3.80 3.24
C LEU A 209 -6.18 2.97 4.49
N LEU A 210 -5.46 3.53 5.48
CA LEU A 210 -5.22 2.83 6.74
C LEU A 210 -6.49 2.68 7.56
N VAL A 211 -7.34 3.72 7.68
CA VAL A 211 -8.60 3.66 8.43
C VAL A 211 -9.51 2.55 7.93
N SER A 212 -9.75 2.47 6.62
CA SER A 212 -10.59 1.41 6.03
C SER A 212 -10.00 0.02 6.23
N THR A 213 -8.68 -0.11 6.15
CA THR A 213 -7.97 -1.38 6.37
C THR A 213 -8.04 -1.83 7.82
N PHE A 214 -7.83 -0.93 8.79
CA PHE A 214 -7.91 -1.24 10.22
C PHE A 214 -9.33 -1.57 10.67
N LEU A 215 -10.33 -0.89 10.12
CA LEU A 215 -11.74 -1.19 10.39
C LEU A 215 -12.08 -2.62 9.96
N PHE A 216 -11.72 -3.00 8.73
CA PHE A 216 -11.97 -4.34 8.23
C PHE A 216 -11.16 -5.42 8.94
N ALA A 217 -9.86 -5.18 9.17
CA ALA A 217 -8.99 -6.13 9.87
C ALA A 217 -9.44 -6.33 11.33
N GLY A 218 -9.88 -5.27 12.00
CA GLY A 218 -10.47 -5.35 13.33
C GLY A 218 -11.80 -6.11 13.34
N ALA A 219 -12.65 -5.91 12.32
CA ALA A 219 -13.88 -6.69 12.18
C ALA A 219 -13.59 -8.19 12.05
N CYS A 220 -12.60 -8.57 11.25
CA CYS A 220 -12.16 -9.96 11.11
C CYS A 220 -11.64 -10.53 12.43
N ALA A 221 -10.84 -9.77 13.17
CA ALA A 221 -10.29 -10.20 14.46
C ALA A 221 -11.38 -10.35 15.53
N GLY A 222 -12.32 -9.40 15.61
CA GLY A 222 -13.46 -9.47 16.53
C GLY A 222 -14.40 -10.65 16.21
N PHE A 223 -14.70 -10.85 14.93
CA PHE A 223 -15.49 -11.99 14.46
C PHE A 223 -14.79 -13.34 14.77
N ALA A 224 -13.49 -13.44 14.51
CA ALA A 224 -12.69 -14.60 14.87
C ALA A 224 -12.67 -14.83 16.39
N GLY A 225 -12.65 -13.77 17.19
CA GLY A 225 -12.74 -13.84 18.64
C GLY A 225 -14.03 -14.50 19.12
N GLY A 226 -15.17 -14.10 18.54
CA GLY A 226 -16.45 -14.71 18.87
C GLY A 226 -16.53 -16.19 18.50
N LEU A 227 -15.98 -16.57 17.34
CA LEU A 227 -15.88 -17.99 16.94
C LEU A 227 -14.94 -18.77 17.87
N PHE A 228 -13.84 -18.15 18.29
CA PHE A 228 -12.88 -18.74 19.22
C PHE A 228 -13.53 -19.04 20.58
N ALA A 229 -14.38 -18.13 21.07
CA ALA A 229 -15.14 -18.35 22.30
C ALA A 229 -16.11 -19.53 22.18
N GLY A 230 -16.80 -19.66 21.03
CA GLY A 230 -17.65 -20.82 20.74
C GLY A 230 -16.90 -22.15 20.70
N LEU A 231 -15.62 -22.14 20.30
CA LEU A 231 -14.77 -23.34 20.29
C LEU A 231 -14.32 -23.77 21.70
N GLN A 232 -13.98 -22.82 22.59
CA GLN A 232 -13.41 -23.15 23.92
C GLN A 232 -14.45 -23.47 24.99
N THR A 233 -15.74 -23.27 24.74
CA THR A 233 -16.86 -23.43 25.70
C THR A 233 -16.81 -22.48 26.90
N TYR A 234 -15.65 -22.25 27.51
CA TYR A 234 -15.37 -21.23 28.52
C TYR A 234 -14.14 -20.42 28.12
N ILE A 235 -14.22 -19.10 28.25
CA ILE A 235 -13.09 -18.19 28.00
C ILE A 235 -12.64 -17.53 29.29
N THR A 236 -11.32 -17.50 29.52
CA THR A 236 -10.66 -16.76 30.61
C THR A 236 -9.64 -15.77 30.03
N PRO A 237 -9.27 -14.70 30.75
CA PRO A 237 -8.31 -13.71 30.26
C PRO A 237 -6.95 -14.32 29.90
N ASP A 238 -6.54 -15.36 30.61
CA ASP A 238 -5.25 -16.05 30.42
C ASP A 238 -5.17 -16.82 29.10
N ALA A 239 -6.29 -17.07 28.42
CA ALA A 239 -6.30 -17.66 27.08
C ALA A 239 -5.73 -16.72 26.00
N PHE A 240 -5.62 -15.42 26.29
CA PHE A 240 -5.24 -14.38 25.34
C PHE A 240 -3.85 -13.83 25.63
N THR A 241 -2.83 -14.64 25.37
CA THR A 241 -1.46 -14.31 25.73
C THR A 241 -0.70 -13.52 24.67
N PHE A 242 0.43 -12.93 25.07
CA PHE A 242 1.35 -12.27 24.15
C PHE A 242 1.92 -13.25 23.11
N GLU A 243 2.20 -14.49 23.50
CA GLU A 243 2.70 -15.55 22.63
C GLU A 243 1.72 -15.84 21.49
N LEU A 244 0.42 -15.83 21.77
CA LEU A 244 -0.61 -15.99 20.75
C LEU A 244 -0.62 -14.81 19.77
N SER A 245 -0.43 -13.60 20.27
CA SER A 245 -0.31 -12.40 19.43
C SER A 245 0.92 -12.47 18.51
N LEU A 246 2.05 -12.94 19.06
CA LEU A 246 3.28 -13.16 18.32
C LEU A 246 3.11 -14.27 17.27
N LEU A 247 2.38 -15.35 17.59
CA LEU A 247 2.03 -16.40 16.64
C LEU A 247 1.28 -15.83 15.43
N PHE A 248 0.29 -14.94 15.63
CA PHE A 248 -0.42 -14.31 14.52
C PHE A 248 0.48 -13.46 13.64
N PHE A 249 1.37 -12.67 14.25
CA PHE A 249 2.33 -11.86 13.53
C PHE A 249 3.30 -12.73 12.71
N ILE A 250 3.82 -13.79 13.31
CA ILE A 250 4.72 -14.74 12.67
C ILE A 250 4.00 -15.49 11.54
N ALA A 251 2.73 -15.86 11.70
CA ALA A 251 1.94 -16.52 10.66
C ALA A 251 1.89 -15.68 9.37
N VAL A 252 1.71 -14.36 9.50
CA VAL A 252 1.78 -13.43 8.36
C VAL A 252 3.16 -13.44 7.72
N LEU A 253 4.22 -13.42 8.53
CA LEU A 253 5.60 -13.38 8.05
C LEU A 253 5.98 -14.66 7.28
N ILE A 254 5.75 -15.83 7.89
CA ILE A 254 6.05 -17.14 7.29
C ILE A 254 5.20 -17.40 6.06
N GLY A 255 3.90 -17.09 6.15
CA GLY A 255 2.98 -17.22 5.02
C GLY A 255 3.45 -16.45 3.78
N GLY A 256 4.18 -15.36 3.99
CA GLY A 256 4.68 -14.45 2.98
C GLY A 256 3.96 -13.12 3.12
N ARG A 257 4.72 -12.08 3.48
CA ARG A 257 4.21 -10.72 3.63
C ARG A 257 3.59 -10.25 2.30
N GLY A 258 2.34 -9.80 2.35
CA GLY A 258 1.65 -9.29 1.16
C GLY A 258 1.13 -10.40 0.22
N SER A 259 1.17 -11.67 0.64
CA SER A 259 0.55 -12.77 -0.11
C SER A 259 -0.92 -12.96 0.27
N ILE A 260 -1.78 -13.19 -0.72
CA ILE A 260 -3.20 -13.52 -0.48
C ILE A 260 -3.35 -14.86 0.23
N LEU A 261 -2.50 -15.85 -0.12
CA LEU A 261 -2.56 -17.20 0.44
C LEU A 261 -1.65 -17.39 1.66
N GLY A 262 -0.78 -16.42 1.93
CA GLY A 262 0.13 -16.44 3.07
C GLY A 262 -0.58 -16.73 4.41
N PRO A 263 -1.69 -16.03 4.74
CA PRO A 263 -2.46 -16.29 5.95
C PRO A 263 -2.84 -17.75 6.15
N MET A 264 -3.35 -18.40 5.10
CA MET A 264 -3.76 -19.81 5.14
C MET A 264 -2.57 -20.74 5.38
N LEU A 265 -1.49 -20.55 4.63
CA LEU A 265 -0.31 -21.41 4.74
C LEU A 265 0.40 -21.22 6.08
N GLY A 266 0.49 -19.96 6.55
CA GLY A 266 1.06 -19.61 7.83
C GLY A 266 0.28 -20.19 9.00
N THR A 267 -1.06 -20.14 8.98
CA THR A 267 -1.88 -20.75 10.04
C THR A 267 -1.81 -22.26 10.03
N ILE A 268 -1.99 -22.90 8.87
CA ILE A 268 -1.92 -24.37 8.78
C ILE A 268 -0.58 -24.85 9.32
N LEU A 269 0.52 -24.24 8.88
CA LEU A 269 1.85 -24.60 9.35
C LEU A 269 2.01 -24.38 10.86
N LEU A 270 1.71 -23.19 11.37
CA LEU A 270 1.94 -22.88 12.79
C LEU A 270 0.98 -23.60 13.74
N THR A 271 -0.16 -24.06 13.26
CA THR A 271 -1.10 -24.85 14.07
C THR A 271 -0.72 -26.34 14.08
N LEU A 272 -0.19 -26.87 12.97
CA LEU A 272 0.22 -28.29 12.88
C LEU A 272 1.63 -28.55 13.40
N LEU A 273 2.54 -27.56 13.31
CA LEU A 273 3.94 -27.72 13.69
C LEU A 273 4.13 -28.14 15.17
N PRO A 274 3.41 -27.54 16.15
CA PRO A 274 3.50 -27.97 17.55
C PRO A 274 3.05 -29.42 17.75
N GLU A 275 2.02 -29.87 17.01
CA GLU A 275 1.51 -31.25 17.12
C GLU A 275 2.49 -32.28 16.57
N ILE A 276 3.24 -31.93 15.52
CA ILE A 276 4.33 -32.77 15.01
C ILE A 276 5.50 -32.81 16.00
N ALA A 277 5.75 -31.73 16.73
CA ALA A 277 6.82 -31.65 17.73
C ALA A 277 6.42 -32.26 19.10
N ALA A 278 5.13 -32.43 19.37
CA ALA A 278 4.60 -32.91 20.64
C ALA A 278 5.14 -34.28 21.11
N PRO A 279 5.35 -35.29 20.23
CA PRO A 279 5.93 -36.58 20.62
C PRO A 279 7.34 -36.46 21.22
N LEU A 280 8.05 -35.36 20.94
CA LEU A 280 9.41 -35.10 21.40
C LEU A 280 9.41 -34.27 22.70
N ALA A 281 8.43 -34.51 23.58
CA ALA A 281 7.99 -33.67 24.72
C ALA A 281 9.06 -32.79 25.39
N ALA A 282 10.23 -33.33 25.72
CA ALA A 282 11.33 -32.60 26.38
C ALA A 282 11.95 -31.47 25.53
N TRP A 283 11.91 -31.59 24.20
CA TRP A 283 12.54 -30.67 23.24
C TRP A 283 11.54 -29.96 22.34
N SER A 284 10.23 -30.19 22.53
CA SER A 284 9.16 -29.69 21.65
C SER A 284 9.23 -28.17 21.45
N THR A 285 9.34 -27.38 22.53
CA THR A 285 9.45 -25.91 22.48
C THR A 285 10.73 -25.45 21.77
N PHE A 286 11.86 -26.10 22.04
CA PHE A 286 13.14 -25.79 21.40
C PHE A 286 13.08 -26.09 19.90
N LEU A 287 12.57 -27.27 19.53
CA LEU A 287 12.44 -27.70 18.14
C LEU A 287 11.49 -26.79 17.37
N TYR A 288 10.36 -26.41 17.98
CA TYR A 288 9.43 -25.44 17.40
C TYR A 288 10.13 -24.09 17.14
N ALA A 289 10.82 -23.53 18.13
CA ALA A 289 11.54 -22.26 17.98
C ALA A 289 12.67 -22.35 16.93
N PHE A 290 13.39 -23.46 16.89
CA PHE A 290 14.46 -23.71 15.92
C PHE A 290 13.91 -23.83 14.50
N LEU A 291 12.89 -24.66 14.28
CA LEU A 291 12.23 -24.83 12.98
C LEU A 291 11.67 -23.49 12.48
N LEU A 292 11.05 -22.74 13.39
CA LEU A 292 10.56 -21.40 13.11
C LEU A 292 11.69 -20.47 12.65
N LEU A 293 12.80 -20.42 13.38
CA LEU A 293 13.97 -19.61 13.04
C LEU A 293 14.53 -20.00 11.67
N VAL A 294 14.67 -21.31 11.39
CA VAL A 294 15.15 -21.82 10.10
C VAL A 294 14.23 -21.37 8.97
N ILE A 295 12.91 -21.44 9.12
CA ILE A 295 11.96 -21.02 8.08
C ILE A 295 12.08 -19.52 7.82
N VAL A 296 12.16 -18.70 8.87
CA VAL A 296 12.30 -17.24 8.73
C VAL A 296 13.62 -16.85 8.06
N LEU A 297 14.73 -17.55 8.37
CA LEU A 297 16.05 -17.30 7.79
C LEU A 297 16.19 -17.82 6.35
N ALA A 298 15.66 -19.01 6.07
CA ALA A 298 15.77 -19.66 4.77
C ALA A 298 14.79 -19.09 3.73
N MET A 299 13.66 -18.52 4.18
CA MET A 299 12.57 -18.07 3.32
C MET A 299 12.18 -16.62 3.62
N PRO A 300 13.02 -15.62 3.29
CA PRO A 300 12.77 -14.21 3.62
C PRO A 300 11.49 -13.63 2.98
N GLY A 301 11.04 -14.19 1.86
CA GLY A 301 9.75 -13.87 1.21
C GLY A 301 8.56 -14.72 1.68
N GLY A 302 8.76 -15.61 2.64
CA GLY A 302 7.80 -16.60 3.11
C GLY A 302 7.47 -17.70 2.09
N ILE A 303 6.59 -18.62 2.48
CA ILE A 303 6.22 -19.81 1.69
C ILE A 303 5.58 -19.41 0.35
N ALA A 304 4.79 -18.34 0.33
CA ALA A 304 4.17 -17.86 -0.90
C ALA A 304 5.17 -17.46 -2.00
N SER A 305 6.38 -17.01 -1.63
CA SER A 305 7.40 -16.60 -2.61
C SER A 305 7.96 -17.76 -3.43
N LEU A 306 7.89 -19.00 -2.92
CA LEU A 306 8.29 -20.19 -3.68
C LEU A 306 7.35 -20.47 -4.85
N LEU A 307 6.11 -19.99 -4.77
CA LEU A 307 5.08 -20.18 -5.79
C LEU A 307 5.09 -19.07 -6.86
N ASP A 308 5.93 -18.02 -6.71
CA ASP A 308 6.06 -16.94 -7.69
C ASP A 308 7.04 -17.29 -8.83
N PHE A 309 6.55 -18.14 -9.74
CA PHE A 309 7.29 -18.53 -10.94
C PHE A 309 7.34 -17.44 -12.02
N ALA A 310 6.43 -16.45 -11.97
CA ALA A 310 6.32 -15.41 -13.00
C ALA A 310 7.48 -14.41 -12.92
N GLY A 311 7.91 -14.06 -11.69
CA GLY A 311 9.04 -13.16 -11.45
C GLY A 311 10.41 -13.68 -11.92
N ARG A 312 10.54 -14.96 -12.30
CA ARG A 312 11.81 -15.63 -12.64
C ARG A 312 12.13 -15.67 -14.14
N ARG A 313 11.30 -15.11 -15.02
CA ARG A 313 11.56 -15.12 -16.47
C ARG A 313 12.84 -14.31 -16.80
N PRO A 314 13.74 -14.80 -17.66
CA PRO A 314 14.91 -14.01 -18.08
C PRO A 314 14.46 -12.77 -18.84
N LEU A 315 15.09 -11.63 -18.54
CA LEU A 315 14.87 -10.37 -19.28
C LEU A 315 15.86 -10.29 -20.44
N PRO A 316 15.47 -9.70 -21.59
CA PRO A 316 16.40 -9.51 -22.70
C PRO A 316 17.60 -8.64 -22.29
N ALA A 317 18.78 -8.94 -22.84
CA ALA A 317 20.02 -8.24 -22.47
C ALA A 317 20.13 -6.83 -23.06
N HIS A 318 19.52 -6.58 -24.22
CA HIS A 318 19.55 -5.29 -24.90
C HIS A 318 18.15 -4.70 -24.97
N ARG A 319 17.93 -3.63 -24.19
CA ARG A 319 16.62 -3.03 -23.94
C ARG A 319 16.66 -1.56 -24.29
N ALA A 320 16.41 -1.25 -25.58
CA ALA A 320 16.34 0.12 -26.04
C ALA A 320 14.99 0.75 -25.66
N ILE A 321 15.04 1.89 -24.97
CA ILE A 321 13.85 2.67 -24.60
C ILE A 321 13.41 3.48 -25.82
N LEU A 322 12.28 3.12 -26.43
CA LEU A 322 11.74 3.78 -27.63
C LEU A 322 10.36 4.38 -27.34
N PRO A 323 10.30 5.67 -26.91
CA PRO A 323 9.04 6.35 -26.65
C PRO A 323 8.11 6.37 -27.88
N ARG A 324 6.80 6.23 -27.66
CA ARG A 324 5.77 6.28 -28.72
C ARG A 324 4.81 7.44 -28.52
N ALA A 325 4.92 8.47 -29.36
CA ALA A 325 4.06 9.66 -29.28
C ALA A 325 2.56 9.35 -29.42
N ALA A 326 2.17 8.41 -30.29
CA ALA A 326 0.76 8.03 -30.47
C ALA A 326 0.12 7.45 -29.19
N ALA A 327 0.90 6.74 -28.37
CA ALA A 327 0.39 6.22 -27.09
C ALA A 327 0.18 7.34 -26.06
N LEU A 328 0.97 8.42 -26.17
CA LEU A 328 0.85 9.61 -25.33
C LEU A 328 -0.44 10.38 -25.66
N GLU A 329 -0.73 10.58 -26.96
CA GLU A 329 -1.97 11.20 -27.44
C GLU A 329 -3.22 10.43 -27.00
N ALA A 330 -3.16 9.10 -26.99
CA ALA A 330 -4.26 8.27 -26.50
C ALA A 330 -4.44 8.34 -24.96
N LEU A 331 -3.39 8.65 -24.22
CA LEU A 331 -3.39 8.66 -22.76
C LEU A 331 -3.79 10.02 -22.18
N LEU A 332 -3.22 11.11 -22.73
CA LEU A 332 -3.38 12.46 -22.24
C LEU A 332 -4.56 13.15 -22.96
N PRO A 333 -5.48 13.79 -22.22
CA PRO A 333 -6.50 14.61 -22.83
C PRO A 333 -5.87 15.89 -23.40
N ALA A 334 -6.31 16.34 -24.57
CA ALA A 334 -5.94 17.65 -25.10
C ALA A 334 -6.47 18.78 -24.19
N ARG A 335 -5.63 19.77 -23.88
CA ARG A 335 -5.97 20.90 -23.00
C ARG A 335 -5.69 22.26 -23.67
N PRO A 336 -6.60 22.75 -24.52
CA PRO A 336 -6.38 24.00 -25.26
C PRO A 336 -6.41 25.27 -24.39
N GLU A 337 -7.04 25.24 -23.21
CA GLU A 337 -7.18 26.43 -22.32
C GLU A 337 -6.87 26.09 -20.84
N ALA A 338 -5.74 25.43 -20.58
CA ALA A 338 -5.31 25.22 -19.20
C ALA A 338 -4.81 26.54 -18.58
N ALA A 339 -5.09 26.76 -17.30
CA ALA A 339 -4.62 27.92 -16.56
C ALA A 339 -3.18 27.71 -16.03
N PRO A 340 -2.35 28.78 -15.94
CA PRO A 340 -0.97 28.66 -15.45
C PRO A 340 -0.88 28.37 -13.96
N LEU A 341 0.23 27.73 -13.58
CA LEU A 341 0.61 27.53 -12.18
C LEU A 341 1.45 28.73 -11.74
N ASN A 342 0.92 29.50 -10.79
CA ASN A 342 1.52 30.73 -10.31
C ASN A 342 1.97 30.58 -8.86
N LEU A 343 3.21 30.98 -8.59
CA LEU A 343 3.80 31.21 -7.28
C LEU A 343 4.10 32.71 -7.19
N ALA A 344 3.61 33.35 -6.13
CA ALA A 344 3.86 34.76 -5.88
C ALA A 344 4.42 34.99 -4.48
N GLY A 345 5.63 35.54 -4.40
CA GLY A 345 6.32 35.93 -3.16
C GLY A 345 6.50 34.77 -2.17
N ILE A 346 6.82 33.56 -2.64
CA ILE A 346 6.93 32.39 -1.78
C ILE A 346 8.14 32.53 -0.85
N GLU A 347 7.93 32.39 0.45
CA GLU A 347 9.00 32.30 1.44
C GLU A 347 8.93 30.98 2.22
N LEU A 348 10.08 30.33 2.37
CA LEU A 348 10.23 29.14 3.18
C LEU A 348 11.52 29.16 4.01
N ARG A 349 11.39 28.96 5.32
CA ARG A 349 12.49 28.86 6.29
C ARG A 349 12.54 27.49 6.96
N PHE A 350 13.75 26.99 7.18
CA PHE A 350 14.03 25.83 8.03
C PHE A 350 14.96 26.27 9.16
N GLY A 351 14.41 26.41 10.36
CA GLY A 351 15.15 27.00 11.48
C GLY A 351 15.67 28.40 11.11
N GLY A 352 16.98 28.60 11.17
CA GLY A 352 17.64 29.87 10.81
C GLY A 352 17.89 30.08 9.30
N VAL A 353 17.70 29.06 8.45
CA VAL A 353 18.04 29.12 7.03
C VAL A 353 16.82 29.51 6.19
N ARG A 354 16.92 30.57 5.39
CA ARG A 354 15.94 30.90 4.34
C ARG A 354 16.22 30.05 3.11
N ALA A 355 15.40 29.03 2.88
CA ALA A 355 15.53 28.15 1.74
C ALA A 355 14.84 28.71 0.48
N ILE A 356 13.79 29.51 0.66
CA ILE A 356 13.11 30.29 -0.37
C ILE A 356 12.85 31.69 0.21
N ASP A 357 13.15 32.75 -0.53
CA ASP A 357 13.09 34.14 -0.07
C ASP A 357 12.44 35.03 -1.15
N GLY A 358 11.11 34.95 -1.25
CA GLY A 358 10.32 35.77 -2.17
C GLY A 358 10.33 35.28 -3.62
N VAL A 359 10.23 33.97 -3.85
CA VAL A 359 10.25 33.40 -5.22
C VAL A 359 8.91 33.61 -5.92
N ASP A 360 8.98 34.27 -7.07
CA ASP A 360 7.92 34.34 -8.08
C ASP A 360 8.23 33.36 -9.22
N LEU A 361 7.24 32.56 -9.61
CA LEU A 361 7.37 31.57 -10.69
C LEU A 361 6.02 31.37 -11.39
N GLU A 362 6.00 31.46 -12.71
CA GLU A 362 4.85 31.12 -13.55
C GLU A 362 5.23 29.94 -14.44
N VAL A 363 4.52 28.82 -14.32
CA VAL A 363 4.65 27.68 -15.24
C VAL A 363 3.41 27.66 -16.13
N ARG A 364 3.63 27.79 -17.45
CA ARG A 364 2.55 27.83 -18.43
C ARG A 364 2.22 26.45 -18.98
N PRO A 365 0.93 26.15 -19.23
CA PRO A 365 0.55 24.92 -19.91
C PRO A 365 1.07 24.91 -21.34
N GLY A 366 1.39 23.73 -21.86
CA GLY A 366 1.93 23.60 -23.22
C GLY A 366 3.43 23.90 -23.33
N GLN A 367 4.06 24.39 -22.27
CA GLN A 367 5.46 24.83 -22.27
C GLN A 367 6.33 24.02 -21.32
N VAL A 368 7.62 23.95 -21.64
CA VAL A 368 8.66 23.39 -20.78
C VAL A 368 9.41 24.55 -20.10
N HIS A 369 9.26 24.65 -18.79
CA HIS A 369 9.91 25.63 -17.94
C HIS A 369 11.11 25.00 -17.22
N GLY A 370 12.32 25.48 -17.49
CA GLY A 370 13.54 25.08 -16.79
C GLY A 370 13.72 25.82 -15.47
N LEU A 371 14.01 25.10 -14.38
CA LEU A 371 14.39 25.68 -13.09
C LEU A 371 15.81 25.24 -12.73
N ILE A 372 16.78 26.14 -12.95
CA ILE A 372 18.21 25.84 -12.79
C ILE A 372 18.84 26.66 -11.66
N GLY A 373 20.09 26.34 -11.33
CA GLY A 373 20.86 27.04 -10.29
C GLY A 373 21.77 26.09 -9.49
N PRO A 374 22.70 26.64 -8.68
CA PRO A 374 23.65 25.84 -7.91
C PRO A 374 22.98 24.95 -6.86
N ASN A 375 23.73 24.01 -6.30
CA ASN A 375 23.24 23.15 -5.21
C ASN A 375 22.90 24.00 -3.99
N GLY A 376 21.75 23.71 -3.37
CA GLY A 376 21.25 24.51 -2.25
C GLY A 376 20.54 25.81 -2.63
N SER A 377 20.33 26.10 -3.93
CA SER A 377 19.64 27.34 -4.35
C SER A 377 18.12 27.38 -4.10
N GLY A 378 17.52 26.27 -3.66
CA GLY A 378 16.08 26.20 -3.38
C GLY A 378 15.22 25.49 -4.43
N LYS A 379 15.81 24.88 -5.47
CA LYS A 379 15.08 24.16 -6.56
C LYS A 379 14.15 23.06 -6.04
N THR A 380 14.71 22.06 -5.37
CA THR A 380 13.94 20.94 -4.80
C THR A 380 12.96 21.41 -3.74
N THR A 381 13.33 22.45 -2.97
CA THR A 381 12.43 23.08 -2.00
C THR A 381 11.22 23.71 -2.68
N THR A 382 11.41 24.39 -3.81
CA THR A 382 10.35 24.96 -4.63
C THR A 382 9.43 23.86 -5.16
N LEU A 383 9.98 22.75 -5.68
CA LEU A 383 9.18 21.58 -6.08
C LEU A 383 8.37 20.99 -4.93
N ASN A 384 8.96 20.88 -3.74
CA ASN A 384 8.27 20.40 -2.53
C ASN A 384 7.12 21.33 -2.12
N VAL A 385 7.31 22.65 -2.24
CA VAL A 385 6.26 23.64 -1.99
C VAL A 385 5.15 23.52 -3.02
N ILE A 386 5.45 23.37 -4.31
CA ILE A 386 4.44 23.16 -5.38
C ILE A 386 3.67 21.85 -5.18
N CYS A 387 4.34 20.80 -4.71
CA CYS A 387 3.70 19.52 -4.43
C CYS A 387 2.96 19.48 -3.09
N GLY A 388 3.08 20.51 -2.25
CA GLY A 388 2.38 20.60 -0.97
C GLY A 388 2.99 19.78 0.16
N TYR A 389 4.25 19.34 0.03
CA TYR A 389 5.01 18.73 1.12
C TYR A 389 5.48 19.77 2.14
N TYR A 390 5.70 21.00 1.70
CA TYR A 390 5.97 22.13 2.57
C TYR A 390 4.91 23.21 2.37
N GLU A 391 4.43 23.75 3.49
CA GLU A 391 3.60 24.95 3.52
C GLU A 391 4.52 26.16 3.64
N PRO A 392 4.46 27.12 2.69
CA PRO A 392 5.26 28.33 2.77
C PRO A 392 4.77 29.22 3.91
N GLN A 393 5.67 29.96 4.57
CA GLN A 393 5.27 30.89 5.63
C GLN A 393 4.67 32.18 5.07
N GLN A 394 5.05 32.59 3.86
CA GLN A 394 4.49 33.73 3.15
C GLN A 394 4.33 33.42 1.65
N GLY A 395 3.53 34.24 0.97
CA GLY A 395 3.25 34.12 -0.44
C GLY A 395 1.99 33.30 -0.74
N ARG A 396 1.65 33.19 -2.03
CA ARG A 396 0.44 32.51 -2.51
C ARG A 396 0.73 31.65 -3.72
N MET A 397 0.02 30.53 -3.81
CA MET A 397 0.07 29.64 -4.98
C MET A 397 -1.32 29.45 -5.56
N ALA A 398 -1.44 29.48 -6.89
CA ALA A 398 -2.71 29.30 -7.58
C ALA A 398 -2.55 28.56 -8.91
N LEU A 399 -3.59 27.82 -9.28
CA LEU A 399 -3.82 27.34 -10.64
C LEU A 399 -4.84 28.29 -11.30
N GLY A 400 -4.35 29.19 -12.16
CA GLY A 400 -5.14 30.33 -12.62
C GLY A 400 -5.56 31.22 -11.46
N ALA A 401 -6.86 31.38 -11.27
CA ALA A 401 -7.43 32.13 -10.15
C ALA A 401 -7.67 31.27 -8.89
N ALA A 402 -7.62 29.94 -9.00
CA ALA A 402 -7.96 29.04 -7.90
C ALA A 402 -6.75 28.81 -6.99
N PRO A 403 -6.82 29.13 -5.67
CA PRO A 403 -5.71 28.91 -4.76
C PRO A 403 -5.42 27.40 -4.58
N LEU A 404 -4.14 27.05 -4.46
CA LEU A 404 -3.74 25.67 -4.19
C LEU A 404 -3.90 25.33 -2.70
N PRO A 405 -4.47 24.16 -2.36
CA PRO A 405 -4.60 23.74 -0.97
C PRO A 405 -3.21 23.57 -0.32
N ALA A 406 -3.01 24.19 0.84
CA ALA A 406 -1.79 24.07 1.62
C ALA A 406 -1.64 22.66 2.22
N GLY A 407 -0.39 22.19 2.36
CA GLY A 407 -0.04 21.00 3.16
C GLY A 407 -0.70 19.67 2.78
N MET A 408 -1.14 19.48 1.53
CA MET A 408 -1.89 18.28 1.11
C MET A 408 -1.45 17.77 -0.28
N PRO A 409 -0.36 16.98 -0.36
CA PRO A 409 0.14 16.43 -1.62
C PRO A 409 -0.90 15.62 -2.39
N GLN A 410 -1.72 14.86 -1.66
CA GLN A 410 -2.72 13.98 -2.25
C GLN A 410 -3.83 14.77 -2.96
N LYS A 411 -4.19 15.94 -2.43
CA LYS A 411 -5.18 16.83 -3.07
C LYS A 411 -4.60 17.51 -4.31
N ARG A 412 -3.32 17.87 -4.29
CA ARG A 412 -2.65 18.50 -5.45
C ARG A 412 -2.46 17.52 -6.61
N ALA A 413 -2.21 16.25 -6.32
CA ALA A 413 -2.27 15.19 -7.32
C ALA A 413 -3.65 15.10 -7.99
N GLY A 414 -4.73 15.27 -7.22
CA GLY A 414 -6.10 15.35 -7.73
C GLY A 414 -6.38 16.58 -8.62
N LEU A 415 -5.56 17.62 -8.53
CA LEU A 415 -5.58 18.80 -9.42
C LEU A 415 -4.69 18.62 -10.66
N GLY A 416 -4.12 17.43 -10.86
CA GLY A 416 -3.23 17.12 -11.99
C GLY A 416 -1.81 17.65 -11.83
N ILE A 417 -1.34 17.89 -10.60
CA ILE A 417 0.08 18.19 -10.34
C ILE A 417 0.80 16.85 -10.08
N ALA A 418 1.57 16.37 -11.06
CA ALA A 418 2.35 15.15 -10.95
C ALA A 418 3.83 15.46 -10.76
N ARG A 419 4.56 14.59 -10.04
CA ARG A 419 5.99 14.77 -9.76
C ARG A 419 6.78 13.46 -9.88
N THR A 420 7.99 13.55 -10.43
CA THR A 420 9.04 12.53 -10.30
C THR A 420 10.06 12.91 -9.22
N PHE A 421 10.88 11.96 -8.77
CA PHE A 421 11.82 12.18 -7.66
C PHE A 421 13.26 11.97 -8.11
N GLN A 422 14.17 12.71 -7.47
CA GLN A 422 15.61 12.59 -7.74
C GLN A 422 16.13 11.16 -7.55
N THR A 423 15.61 10.39 -6.59
CA THR A 423 15.87 8.95 -6.48
C THR A 423 14.60 8.19 -6.81
N PRO A 424 14.62 7.26 -7.78
CA PRO A 424 13.42 6.55 -8.17
C PRO A 424 12.77 5.83 -6.98
N ARG A 425 11.50 6.14 -6.75
CA ARG A 425 10.70 5.57 -5.66
C ARG A 425 9.86 4.42 -6.21
N ILE A 426 10.46 3.24 -6.33
CA ILE A 426 9.79 2.05 -6.91
C ILE A 426 9.44 1.01 -5.86
N ILE A 427 8.40 0.23 -6.16
CA ILE A 427 7.98 -0.93 -5.40
C ILE A 427 8.66 -2.15 -6.03
N GLY A 428 9.78 -2.58 -5.46
CA GLY A 428 10.67 -3.58 -6.07
C GLY A 428 10.02 -4.93 -6.33
N GLU A 429 9.19 -5.41 -5.39
CA GLU A 429 8.50 -6.70 -5.49
C GLU A 429 7.35 -6.71 -6.51
N ALA A 430 6.83 -5.52 -6.85
CA ALA A 430 5.75 -5.38 -7.80
C ALA A 430 6.27 -5.35 -9.25
N THR A 431 5.40 -5.71 -10.18
CA THR A 431 5.69 -5.59 -11.60
C THR A 431 5.80 -4.13 -12.04
N VAL A 432 6.44 -3.89 -13.18
CA VAL A 432 6.51 -2.56 -13.81
C VAL A 432 5.11 -2.00 -14.08
N LEU A 433 4.20 -2.84 -14.59
CA LEU A 433 2.80 -2.48 -14.81
C LEU A 433 2.12 -2.04 -13.51
N GLN A 434 2.26 -2.81 -12.44
CA GLN A 434 1.69 -2.48 -11.14
C GLN A 434 2.24 -1.16 -10.58
N ASN A 435 3.54 -0.91 -10.74
CA ASN A 435 4.17 0.36 -10.34
C ASN A 435 3.54 1.56 -11.08
N VAL A 436 3.32 1.43 -12.39
CA VAL A 436 2.68 2.49 -13.19
C VAL A 436 1.20 2.67 -12.81
N MET A 437 0.47 1.57 -12.58
CA MET A 437 -0.94 1.62 -12.16
C MET A 437 -1.17 2.37 -10.83
N VAL A 438 -0.16 2.49 -9.96
CA VAL A 438 -0.25 3.31 -8.74
C VAL A 438 -0.61 4.76 -9.07
N GLY A 439 -0.08 5.31 -10.16
CA GLY A 439 -0.39 6.68 -10.61
C GLY A 439 -1.84 6.87 -11.06
N GLY A 440 -2.55 5.79 -11.38
CA GLY A 440 -3.97 5.82 -11.75
C GLY A 440 -4.93 5.70 -10.56
N SER A 441 -4.43 5.65 -9.32
CA SER A 441 -5.23 5.32 -8.14
C SER A 441 -6.39 6.30 -7.88
N ILE A 442 -6.22 7.58 -8.23
CA ILE A 442 -7.25 8.61 -8.06
C ILE A 442 -8.38 8.54 -9.10
N GLN A 443 -8.20 7.79 -10.19
CA GLN A 443 -9.21 7.70 -11.24
C GLN A 443 -10.38 6.77 -10.88
N GLY A 444 -10.20 5.90 -9.87
CA GLY A 444 -11.27 5.03 -9.38
C GLY A 444 -12.23 5.75 -8.44
N SER A 445 -13.51 5.44 -8.54
CA SER A 445 -14.57 5.98 -7.67
C SER A 445 -15.15 4.94 -6.71
N SER A 446 -14.84 3.66 -6.94
CA SER A 446 -15.41 2.56 -6.18
C SER A 446 -14.91 2.54 -4.73
N SER A 447 -15.85 2.37 -3.79
CA SER A 447 -15.55 2.33 -2.37
C SER A 447 -14.78 1.07 -1.97
N PHE A 448 -14.10 1.12 -0.81
CA PHE A 448 -13.42 -0.04 -0.25
C PHE A 448 -14.37 -1.25 -0.11
N PHE A 449 -15.61 -1.01 0.35
CA PHE A 449 -16.63 -2.05 0.49
C PHE A 449 -17.11 -2.62 -0.86
N ALA A 450 -17.27 -1.78 -1.89
CA ALA A 450 -17.63 -2.26 -3.22
C ALA A 450 -16.53 -3.17 -3.80
N THR A 451 -15.26 -2.85 -3.52
CA THR A 451 -14.11 -3.66 -3.91
C THR A 451 -14.00 -4.96 -3.11
N LEU A 452 -14.25 -4.89 -1.80
CA LEU A 452 -14.29 -6.04 -0.89
C LEU A 452 -15.22 -7.14 -1.42
N LEU A 453 -16.42 -6.74 -1.84
CA LEU A 453 -17.44 -7.63 -2.44
C LEU A 453 -17.24 -7.90 -3.94
N ALA A 454 -16.17 -7.39 -4.53
CA ALA A 454 -15.84 -7.50 -5.94
C ALA A 454 -17.01 -7.19 -6.90
N LEU A 455 -17.72 -6.09 -6.61
CA LEU A 455 -18.81 -5.62 -7.46
C LEU A 455 -18.32 -5.31 -8.90
N PRO A 456 -19.21 -5.31 -9.91
CA PRO A 456 -18.82 -5.14 -11.30
C PRO A 456 -18.08 -3.82 -11.61
N ARG A 457 -18.46 -2.72 -10.94
CA ARG A 457 -17.85 -1.39 -11.14
C ARG A 457 -16.35 -1.36 -10.83
N PRO A 458 -15.87 -1.72 -9.62
CA PRO A 458 -14.43 -1.73 -9.34
C PRO A 458 -13.62 -2.65 -10.28
N ARG A 459 -14.20 -3.77 -10.74
CA ARG A 459 -13.55 -4.65 -11.73
C ARG A 459 -13.38 -3.97 -13.09
N ALA A 460 -14.35 -3.18 -13.53
CA ALA A 460 -14.27 -2.43 -14.78
C ALA A 460 -13.30 -1.24 -14.67
N GLU A 461 -13.29 -0.54 -13.53
CA GLU A 461 -12.30 0.50 -13.22
C GLU A 461 -10.88 -0.08 -13.28
N GLU A 462 -10.66 -1.24 -12.67
CA GLU A 462 -9.35 -1.91 -12.64
C GLU A 462 -8.82 -2.24 -14.05
N LYS A 463 -9.68 -2.77 -14.93
CA LYS A 463 -9.32 -3.03 -16.34
C LYS A 463 -8.99 -1.75 -17.10
N THR A 464 -9.71 -0.67 -16.82
CA THR A 464 -9.46 0.63 -17.43
C THR A 464 -8.10 1.18 -17.00
N ILE A 465 -7.79 1.12 -15.69
CA ILE A 465 -6.49 1.55 -15.15
C ILE A 465 -5.34 0.71 -15.74
N GLU A 466 -5.53 -0.61 -15.85
CA GLU A 466 -4.53 -1.51 -16.45
C GLU A 466 -4.28 -1.16 -17.93
N ALA A 467 -5.34 -0.92 -18.71
CA ALA A 467 -5.23 -0.54 -20.12
C ALA A 467 -4.48 0.80 -20.29
N GLN A 468 -4.81 1.80 -19.47
CA GLN A 468 -4.11 3.07 -19.47
C GLN A 468 -2.64 2.94 -19.03
N ALA A 469 -2.35 2.10 -18.03
CA ALA A 469 -0.98 1.87 -17.59
C ALA A 469 -0.13 1.23 -18.70
N ARG A 470 -0.71 0.35 -19.51
CA ARG A 470 -0.03 -0.16 -20.71
C ARG A 470 0.22 0.94 -21.75
N LEU A 471 -0.72 1.87 -21.95
CA LEU A 471 -0.51 3.03 -22.81
C LEU A 471 0.60 3.94 -22.28
N ALA A 472 0.64 4.19 -20.97
CA ALA A 472 1.72 4.96 -20.32
C ALA A 472 3.08 4.28 -20.49
N LEU A 473 3.15 2.95 -20.34
CA LEU A 473 4.36 2.18 -20.62
C LEU A 473 4.77 2.23 -22.10
N ALA A 474 3.81 2.17 -23.03
CA ALA A 474 4.10 2.33 -24.45
C ALA A 474 4.59 3.75 -24.77
N ALA A 475 4.02 4.79 -24.14
CA ALA A 475 4.43 6.18 -24.32
C ALA A 475 5.89 6.41 -23.94
N VAL A 476 6.37 5.76 -22.86
CA VAL A 476 7.77 5.84 -22.43
C VAL A 476 8.68 4.77 -23.04
N GLY A 477 8.14 3.82 -23.82
CA GLY A 477 8.92 2.78 -24.49
C GLY A 477 9.25 1.53 -23.67
N LEU A 478 8.48 1.23 -22.62
CA LEU A 478 8.71 0.11 -21.67
C LEU A 478 7.62 -0.98 -21.72
N GLU A 479 6.79 -1.02 -22.75
CA GLU A 479 5.70 -2.00 -22.89
C GLU A 479 6.17 -3.47 -22.73
N GLY A 480 7.33 -3.81 -23.31
CA GLY A 480 7.90 -5.16 -23.23
C GLY A 480 8.33 -5.60 -21.83
N LEU A 481 8.39 -4.67 -20.86
CA LEU A 481 8.79 -4.93 -19.48
C LEU A 481 7.62 -4.89 -18.51
N ALA A 482 6.37 -4.75 -18.98
CA ALA A 482 5.19 -4.60 -18.14
C ALA A 482 5.08 -5.66 -17.03
N GLU A 483 5.38 -6.92 -17.34
CA GLU A 483 5.26 -8.06 -16.42
C GLU A 483 6.56 -8.35 -15.63
N ALA A 484 7.64 -7.62 -15.90
CA ALA A 484 8.90 -7.76 -15.18
C ALA A 484 8.78 -7.19 -13.76
N ARG A 485 9.50 -7.75 -12.80
CA ARG A 485 9.63 -7.13 -11.46
C ARG A 485 10.48 -5.87 -11.56
N ALA A 486 10.09 -4.83 -10.82
CA ALA A 486 10.76 -3.53 -10.88
C ALA A 486 12.18 -3.56 -10.30
N ASP A 487 12.46 -4.46 -9.35
CA ASP A 487 13.81 -4.67 -8.78
C ASP A 487 14.85 -5.23 -9.77
N ARG A 488 14.42 -5.66 -10.97
CA ARG A 488 15.30 -6.17 -12.05
C ARG A 488 15.57 -5.17 -13.16
N LEU A 489 15.04 -3.95 -13.05
CA LEU A 489 15.22 -2.90 -14.04
C LEU A 489 16.59 -2.21 -13.90
N GLN A 490 17.08 -1.71 -15.04
CA GLN A 490 18.24 -0.82 -15.11
C GLN A 490 17.87 0.57 -14.61
N HIS A 491 18.88 1.37 -14.23
CA HIS A 491 18.65 2.71 -13.69
C HIS A 491 17.85 3.60 -14.66
N SER A 492 18.18 3.59 -15.96
CA SER A 492 17.46 4.37 -16.97
C SER A 492 16.00 3.92 -17.09
N GLU A 493 15.73 2.62 -17.13
CA GLU A 493 14.37 2.08 -17.16
C GLU A 493 13.53 2.55 -15.95
N LEU A 494 14.12 2.58 -14.74
CA LEU A 494 13.44 3.07 -13.54
C LEU A 494 13.00 4.54 -13.67
N ARG A 495 13.82 5.40 -14.29
CA ARG A 495 13.46 6.81 -14.57
C ARG A 495 12.23 6.92 -15.46
N PHE A 496 12.21 6.15 -16.55
CA PHE A 496 11.07 6.15 -17.47
C PHE A 496 9.81 5.51 -16.84
N VAL A 497 9.95 4.54 -15.93
CA VAL A 497 8.82 4.03 -15.13
C VAL A 497 8.21 5.12 -14.25
N GLU A 498 9.02 5.96 -13.61
CA GLU A 498 8.48 7.07 -12.82
C GLU A 498 7.72 8.08 -13.66
N ILE A 499 8.23 8.39 -14.86
CA ILE A 499 7.53 9.26 -15.82
C ILE A 499 6.21 8.60 -16.23
N ALA A 500 6.19 7.31 -16.58
CA ALA A 500 4.97 6.60 -16.93
C ALA A 500 3.94 6.63 -15.79
N ARG A 501 4.38 6.41 -14.54
CA ARG A 501 3.52 6.53 -13.36
C ARG A 501 2.98 7.96 -13.19
N ALA A 502 3.80 8.99 -13.41
CA ALA A 502 3.35 10.38 -13.34
C ALA A 502 2.32 10.70 -14.45
N LEU A 503 2.51 10.18 -15.67
CA LEU A 503 1.57 10.34 -16.78
C LEU A 503 0.20 9.71 -16.52
N MET A 504 0.12 8.68 -15.67
CA MET A 504 -1.15 8.09 -15.26
C MET A 504 -2.06 9.05 -14.49
N LEU A 505 -1.52 10.12 -13.89
CA LEU A 505 -2.33 11.19 -13.29
C LEU A 505 -3.00 12.09 -14.34
N ARG A 506 -2.65 11.93 -15.63
CA ARG A 506 -3.02 12.86 -16.72
C ARG A 506 -2.71 14.30 -16.31
N PRO A 507 -1.42 14.62 -16.08
CA PRO A 507 -1.04 15.86 -15.41
C PRO A 507 -1.42 17.13 -16.19
N ALA A 508 -1.92 18.13 -15.46
CA ALA A 508 -1.90 19.53 -15.88
C ALA A 508 -0.48 20.08 -15.83
N PHE A 509 0.23 19.72 -14.76
CA PHE A 509 1.60 20.10 -14.53
C PHE A 509 2.43 18.87 -14.19
N LEU A 510 3.53 18.68 -14.91
CA LEU A 510 4.48 17.60 -14.68
C LEU A 510 5.80 18.19 -14.18
N LEU A 511 6.14 17.86 -12.93
CA LEU A 511 7.36 18.32 -12.28
C LEU A 511 8.42 17.22 -12.37
N LEU A 512 9.54 17.53 -13.01
CA LEU A 512 10.64 16.61 -13.23
C LEU A 512 11.87 17.06 -12.45
N ASP A 513 12.36 16.20 -11.55
CA ASP A 513 13.47 16.47 -10.64
C ASP A 513 14.68 15.61 -11.06
N GLU A 514 15.59 16.19 -11.85
CA GLU A 514 16.79 15.56 -12.42
C GLU A 514 16.53 14.24 -13.18
N PRO A 515 15.58 14.20 -14.14
CA PRO A 515 15.24 12.98 -14.87
C PRO A 515 16.37 12.41 -15.75
N ALA A 516 17.36 13.20 -16.16
CA ALA A 516 18.46 12.80 -17.02
C ALA A 516 19.65 12.17 -16.26
N ALA A 517 19.65 12.23 -14.93
CA ALA A 517 20.72 11.70 -14.11
C ALA A 517 20.95 10.19 -14.38
N GLY A 518 22.18 9.84 -14.78
CA GLY A 518 22.59 8.47 -15.06
C GLY A 518 22.14 7.93 -16.42
N LEU A 519 21.64 8.79 -17.32
CA LEU A 519 21.29 8.43 -18.70
C LEU A 519 22.47 8.63 -19.66
N SER A 520 22.54 7.80 -20.69
CA SER A 520 23.44 8.01 -21.84
C SER A 520 22.98 9.20 -22.69
N ALA A 521 23.88 9.77 -23.50
CA ALA A 521 23.54 10.91 -24.36
C ALA A 521 22.38 10.61 -25.33
N GLU A 522 22.22 9.37 -25.79
CA GLU A 522 21.08 8.98 -26.62
C GLU A 522 19.78 8.92 -25.83
N GLU A 523 19.80 8.37 -24.61
CA GLU A 523 18.64 8.35 -23.72
C GLU A 523 18.21 9.76 -23.30
N ILE A 524 19.16 10.68 -23.08
CA ILE A 524 18.87 12.09 -22.79
C ILE A 524 18.13 12.74 -23.96
N ARG A 525 18.55 12.52 -25.21
CA ARG A 525 17.83 13.04 -26.39
C ARG A 525 16.41 12.48 -26.48
N ARG A 526 16.23 11.17 -26.20
CA ARG A 526 14.91 10.52 -26.21
C ARG A 526 14.01 11.05 -25.09
N LEU A 527 14.58 11.30 -23.91
CA LEU A 527 13.89 11.92 -22.78
C LEU A 527 13.44 13.35 -23.14
N GLY A 528 14.31 14.16 -23.74
CA GLY A 528 13.97 15.52 -24.18
C GLY A 528 12.81 15.52 -25.18
N ALA A 529 12.86 14.63 -26.19
CA ALA A 529 11.79 14.48 -27.16
C ALA A 529 10.45 14.05 -26.51
N LEU A 530 10.50 13.15 -25.52
CA LEU A 530 9.33 12.75 -24.74
C LEU A 530 8.76 13.93 -23.95
N ILE A 531 9.61 14.71 -23.27
CA ILE A 531 9.18 15.88 -22.48
C ILE A 531 8.48 16.92 -23.38
N GLN A 532 9.05 17.23 -24.54
CA GLN A 532 8.41 18.14 -25.50
C GLN A 532 7.12 17.57 -26.08
N ALA A 533 7.02 16.25 -26.27
CA ALA A 533 5.79 15.61 -26.70
C ALA A 533 4.69 15.72 -25.62
N VAL A 534 5.04 15.57 -24.33
CA VAL A 534 4.13 15.78 -23.20
C VAL A 534 3.66 17.23 -23.14
N ALA A 535 4.58 18.19 -23.27
CA ALA A 535 4.24 19.60 -23.27
C ALA A 535 3.26 19.94 -24.40
N ARG A 536 3.50 19.45 -25.63
CA ARG A 536 2.61 19.65 -26.78
C ARG A 536 1.17 19.14 -26.62
N GLN A 537 0.90 18.24 -25.66
CA GLN A 537 -0.47 17.83 -25.33
C GLN A 537 -1.22 18.83 -24.43
N GLY A 538 -0.57 19.94 -24.05
CA GLY A 538 -1.11 20.98 -23.17
C GLY A 538 -0.73 20.81 -21.70
N THR A 539 0.18 19.91 -21.37
CA THR A 539 0.75 19.79 -20.01
C THR A 539 1.83 20.87 -19.81
N GLY A 540 1.80 21.61 -18.71
CA GLY A 540 2.93 22.46 -18.32
C GLY A 540 4.03 21.61 -17.68
N VAL A 541 5.26 21.69 -18.16
CA VAL A 541 6.37 20.92 -17.59
C VAL A 541 7.29 21.86 -16.81
N LEU A 542 7.61 21.51 -15.57
CA LEU A 542 8.65 22.17 -14.79
C LEU A 542 9.83 21.21 -14.65
N LEU A 543 10.95 21.53 -15.31
CA LEU A 543 12.14 20.69 -15.39
C LEU A 543 13.26 21.27 -14.53
N VAL A 544 13.61 20.58 -13.46
CA VAL A 544 14.84 20.83 -12.69
C VAL A 544 15.92 19.91 -13.23
N GLU A 545 16.99 20.48 -13.78
CA GLU A 545 18.09 19.74 -14.36
C GLU A 545 19.45 20.42 -14.16
N HIS A 546 20.50 19.62 -14.26
CA HIS A 546 21.90 20.07 -14.25
C HIS A 546 22.54 19.98 -15.64
N HIS A 547 21.96 19.20 -16.55
CA HIS A 547 22.43 19.12 -17.94
C HIS A 547 22.02 20.38 -18.72
N ALA A 548 22.94 21.34 -18.82
CA ALA A 548 22.71 22.62 -19.50
C ALA A 548 22.25 22.44 -20.95
N ASP A 549 22.84 21.50 -21.70
CA ASP A 549 22.45 21.23 -23.09
C ASP A 549 20.98 20.81 -23.18
N LEU A 550 20.53 19.90 -22.32
CA LEU A 550 19.13 19.47 -22.28
C LEU A 550 18.20 20.65 -21.98
N ILE A 551 18.50 21.46 -20.96
CA ILE A 551 17.70 22.63 -20.59
C ILE A 551 17.58 23.58 -21.79
N PHE A 552 18.69 23.94 -22.41
CA PHE A 552 18.68 24.93 -23.48
C PHE A 552 18.10 24.39 -24.80
N ASP A 553 18.12 23.07 -25.01
CA ASP A 553 17.54 22.44 -26.20
C ASP A 553 16.01 22.31 -26.15
N ILE A 554 15.43 22.12 -24.95
CA ILE A 554 14.01 21.77 -24.83
C ILE A 554 13.13 22.76 -24.06
N CYS A 555 13.70 23.65 -23.25
CA CYS A 555 12.93 24.61 -22.48
C CYS A 555 12.46 25.80 -23.33
N ASP A 556 11.22 26.23 -23.15
CA ASP A 556 10.69 27.48 -23.72
C ASP A 556 11.07 28.69 -22.85
N HIS A 557 11.19 28.47 -21.54
CA HIS A 557 11.49 29.49 -20.54
C HIS A 557 12.38 28.91 -19.45
N VAL A 558 13.27 29.70 -18.86
CA VAL A 558 14.21 29.27 -17.83
C VAL A 558 14.25 30.29 -16.69
N THR A 559 14.13 29.80 -15.46
CA THR A 559 14.33 30.56 -14.22
C THR A 559 15.56 30.03 -13.50
N VAL A 560 16.45 30.94 -13.11
CA VAL A 560 17.67 30.62 -12.38
C VAL A 560 17.48 31.03 -10.92
N LEU A 561 17.63 30.09 -10.00
CA LEU A 561 17.63 30.36 -8.57
C LEU A 561 19.05 30.47 -8.02
N ASN A 562 19.29 31.44 -7.14
CA ASN A 562 20.51 31.55 -6.36
C ASN A 562 20.16 31.92 -4.91
N LEU A 563 20.67 31.15 -3.95
CA LEU A 563 20.45 31.36 -2.50
C LEU A 563 18.97 31.62 -2.12
N GLY A 564 18.04 30.86 -2.70
CA GLY A 564 16.61 30.95 -2.41
C GLY A 564 15.88 32.09 -3.12
N ARG A 565 16.54 32.85 -4.01
CA ARG A 565 15.96 33.97 -4.77
C ARG A 565 16.05 33.73 -6.27
N VAL A 566 15.16 34.35 -7.03
CA VAL A 566 15.26 34.40 -8.49
C VAL A 566 16.41 35.33 -8.89
N LEU A 567 17.41 34.78 -9.58
CA LEU A 567 18.54 35.52 -10.13
C LEU A 567 18.21 36.09 -11.51
N ALA A 568 17.64 35.26 -12.38
CA ALA A 568 17.24 35.63 -13.74
C ALA A 568 16.07 34.76 -14.20
N SER A 569 15.24 35.30 -15.10
CA SER A 569 14.08 34.60 -15.67
C SER A 569 13.88 35.10 -17.10
N GLY A 570 13.87 34.19 -18.08
CA GLY A 570 13.74 34.57 -19.49
C GLY A 570 13.85 33.38 -20.44
N THR A 571 14.07 33.65 -21.73
CA THR A 571 14.28 32.57 -22.71
C THR A 571 15.65 31.89 -22.50
N PRO A 572 15.84 30.65 -23.01
CA PRO A 572 17.15 30.00 -23.03
C PRO A 572 18.30 30.88 -23.53
N ALA A 573 18.04 31.68 -24.58
CA ALA A 573 19.02 32.60 -25.17
C ALA A 573 19.38 33.74 -24.22
N ASP A 574 18.39 34.33 -23.56
CA ASP A 574 18.59 35.40 -22.57
C ASP A 574 19.45 34.90 -21.41
N ILE A 575 19.09 33.73 -20.85
CA ILE A 575 19.79 33.14 -19.70
C ILE A 575 21.23 32.76 -20.04
N ARG A 576 21.50 32.21 -21.23
CA ARG A 576 22.85 31.84 -21.67
C ARG A 576 23.79 33.06 -21.79
N SER A 577 23.24 34.23 -22.13
CA SER A 577 24.00 35.48 -22.24
C SER A 577 24.06 36.30 -20.95
N HIS A 578 23.32 35.89 -19.90
CA HIS A 578 23.21 36.64 -18.65
C HIS A 578 24.49 36.52 -17.81
N LYS A 579 25.25 37.63 -17.69
CA LYS A 579 26.57 37.67 -17.04
C LYS A 579 26.60 37.03 -15.66
N GLU A 580 25.64 37.36 -14.80
CA GLU A 580 25.59 36.83 -13.44
C GLU A 580 25.28 35.32 -13.40
N VAL A 581 24.49 34.81 -14.35
CA VAL A 581 24.19 33.37 -14.46
C VAL A 581 25.43 32.61 -14.91
N VAL A 582 26.18 33.16 -15.87
CA VAL A 582 27.43 32.57 -16.32
C VAL A 582 28.43 32.47 -15.16
N SER A 583 28.61 33.56 -14.41
CA SER A 583 29.54 33.57 -13.27
C SER A 583 29.11 32.67 -12.12
N ALA A 584 27.81 32.55 -11.86
CA ALA A 584 27.30 31.83 -10.70
C ALA A 584 27.02 30.34 -10.96
N TYR A 585 26.85 29.93 -12.22
CA TYR A 585 26.34 28.60 -12.55
C TYR A 585 26.98 27.93 -13.77
N LEU A 586 27.15 28.61 -14.91
CA LEU A 586 27.64 27.96 -16.14
C LEU A 586 29.16 27.79 -16.19
N GLY A 587 29.90 28.52 -15.34
CA GLY A 587 31.37 28.52 -15.36
C GLY A 587 31.91 29.39 -16.50
N ALA A 588 33.12 29.93 -16.31
CA ALA A 588 33.84 30.71 -17.30
C ALA A 588 34.75 29.81 -18.15
#